data_AF-A0A2V6UI11-F1
#
_entry.id   AF-A0A2V6UI11-F1
#
_cell.length_a   1.000
_cell.length_b   1.000
_cell.length_c   1.000
_cell.angle_alpha   90.00
_cell.angle_beta   90.00
_cell.angle_gamma   90.00
#
_symmetry.space_group_name_H-M   'P 1'
#
loop_
_entity.id
_entity.type
_entity.pdbx_description
1 polymer ?
#
loop_
_entity_poly.entity_id
_entity_poly.type
_entity_poly.pdbx_seq_one_letter_code
_entity_poly.pdbx_strand_id
1 'polypeptide(L)'
;TLSTTFDLTDWYTGLTVGRHSLVLNYVQLAKDPAVSPTGVCTTPGECVQPLWMGTVPAGSREIVIRDVGGAQGDLEPLVNLIQGMNIKRGLANSLIAKVRAGRAAAQRGNISAACGEMGAFLGEVQAQTGKGLTPDQAQQLTMSANEIRRLLACQ
;
A
#
# COMPACT_ATOMS: atom_id res chain seq x y z
N THR A 1 -21.55 16.49 14.25
CA THR A 1 -20.82 15.24 13.97
C THR A 1 -19.41 15.38 14.47
N LEU A 2 -18.93 14.52 15.36
CA LEU A 2 -17.51 14.46 15.67
C LEU A 2 -16.81 13.79 14.50
N SER A 3 -15.90 14.52 13.85
CA SER A 3 -14.95 13.97 12.88
C SER A 3 -13.57 14.10 13.51
N THR A 4 -12.82 13.02 13.48
CA THR A 4 -11.44 12.98 13.97
C THR A 4 -10.58 12.30 12.91
N THR A 5 -9.43 12.89 12.63
CA THR A 5 -8.43 12.36 11.71
C THR A 5 -7.35 11.72 12.55
N PHE A 6 -7.16 10.40 12.39
CA PHE A 6 -6.03 9.70 12.97
C PHE A 6 -4.97 9.53 11.89
N ASP A 7 -3.74 9.98 12.14
CA ASP A 7 -2.62 9.52 11.33
C ASP A 7 -2.23 8.11 11.82
N LEU A 8 -2.26 7.15 10.91
CA LEU A 8 -1.93 5.76 11.23
C LEU A 8 -0.43 5.56 11.41
N THR A 9 0.42 6.46 10.87
CA THR A 9 1.88 6.35 11.00
C THR A 9 2.37 6.68 12.42
N ASP A 10 1.69 7.60 13.12
CA ASP A 10 1.99 7.97 14.51
C ASP A 10 1.74 6.82 15.49
N TRP A 11 0.75 5.97 15.21
CA TRP A 11 0.30 4.92 16.13
C TRP A 11 0.84 3.53 15.77
N TYR A 12 1.22 3.30 14.52
CA TYR A 12 1.65 1.99 14.03
C TYR A 12 2.98 2.06 13.26
N THR A 13 4.06 2.32 13.99
CA THR A 13 5.45 2.37 13.47
C THR A 13 5.98 1.03 12.94
N GLY A 14 5.24 -0.08 13.12
CA GLY A 14 5.62 -1.43 12.70
C GLY A 14 4.85 -2.02 11.52
N LEU A 15 4.03 -1.24 10.79
CA LEU A 15 3.28 -1.77 9.64
C LEU A 15 4.20 -2.10 8.46
N THR A 16 4.17 -3.35 8.04
CA THR A 16 4.82 -3.81 6.81
C THR A 16 3.96 -3.50 5.57
N VAL A 17 4.58 -3.47 4.39
CA VAL A 17 3.85 -3.39 3.11
C VAL A 17 2.87 -4.55 2.99
N GLY A 18 1.61 -4.24 2.65
CA GLY A 18 0.55 -5.22 2.55
C GLY A 18 -0.83 -4.67 2.90
N ARG A 19 -1.80 -5.58 2.99
CA ARG A 19 -3.18 -5.30 3.38
C ARG A 19 -3.36 -5.62 4.85
N HIS A 20 -3.91 -4.68 5.62
CA HIS A 20 -4.13 -4.82 7.06
C HIS A 20 -5.60 -4.52 7.41
N SER A 21 -6.16 -5.29 8.34
CA SER A 21 -7.50 -5.03 8.89
C SER A 21 -7.38 -4.10 10.08
N LEU A 22 -7.98 -2.92 9.99
CA LEU A 22 -8.06 -1.95 11.07
C LEU A 22 -9.40 -2.07 11.80
N VAL A 23 -9.34 -2.33 13.11
CA VAL A 23 -10.49 -2.29 14.02
C VAL A 23 -10.40 -1.00 14.84
N LEU A 24 -11.23 -0.02 14.50
CA LEU A 24 -11.27 1.28 15.18
C LEU A 24 -12.21 1.23 16.39
N ASN A 25 -11.67 0.94 17.57
CA ASN A 25 -12.43 1.08 18.81
C ASN A 25 -12.53 2.56 19.19
N TYR A 26 -13.69 3.18 18.97
CA TYR A 26 -13.89 4.57 19.37
C TYR A 26 -14.10 4.66 20.89
N VAL A 27 -13.25 5.47 21.54
CA VAL A 27 -13.31 5.76 22.96
C VAL A 27 -14.05 7.09 23.17
N GLN A 28 -15.39 7.05 23.13
CA GLN A 28 -16.19 8.04 23.88
C GLN A 28 -15.83 7.80 25.37
N LEU A 29 -15.62 8.81 26.22
CA LEU A 29 -14.71 8.63 27.36
C LEU A 29 -15.45 8.46 28.70
N ALA A 30 -15.03 9.16 29.76
CA ALA A 30 -15.54 8.97 31.11
C ALA A 30 -17.00 9.45 31.27
N LYS A 31 -17.89 8.61 31.84
CA LYS A 31 -18.89 9.18 32.75
C LYS A 31 -18.12 9.75 33.94
N ASP A 32 -18.22 11.05 34.06
CA ASP A 32 -17.73 11.87 35.14
C ASP A 32 -18.40 11.51 36.50
N PRO A 33 -17.61 11.31 37.59
CA PRO A 33 -18.14 10.91 38.89
C PRO A 33 -18.99 11.99 39.57
N ALA A 34 -18.88 13.27 39.19
CA ALA A 34 -19.69 14.37 39.73
C ALA A 34 -21.10 14.48 39.09
N VAL A 35 -21.47 13.52 38.23
CA VAL A 35 -22.75 13.49 37.50
C VAL A 35 -23.75 12.54 38.14
N SER A 36 -24.88 13.09 38.57
CA SER A 36 -25.99 12.35 39.19
C SER A 36 -26.53 11.21 38.32
N PRO A 37 -27.35 10.29 38.87
CA PRO A 37 -28.05 9.27 38.07
C PRO A 37 -28.98 9.86 37.00
N THR A 38 -29.44 11.10 37.17
CA THR A 38 -30.29 11.83 36.20
C THR A 38 -29.52 12.69 35.20
N GLY A 39 -28.17 12.62 35.20
CA GLY A 39 -27.32 13.34 34.24
C GLY A 39 -26.96 14.78 34.63
N VAL A 40 -27.23 15.20 35.87
CA VAL A 40 -26.95 16.57 36.35
C VAL A 40 -25.57 16.60 37.02
N CYS A 41 -24.66 17.46 36.54
CA CYS A 41 -23.44 17.83 37.28
C CYS A 41 -23.84 18.59 38.54
N THR A 42 -23.53 18.07 39.73
CA THR A 42 -23.90 18.71 41.00
C THR A 42 -22.78 19.55 41.63
N THR A 43 -21.54 19.41 41.17
CA THR A 43 -20.37 20.07 41.76
C THR A 43 -19.69 21.01 40.75
N PRO A 44 -19.74 22.35 40.96
CA PRO A 44 -19.03 23.30 40.11
C PRO A 44 -17.51 23.12 40.16
N GLY A 45 -16.86 22.94 39.01
CA GLY A 45 -15.40 22.86 38.88
C GLY A 45 -14.80 21.45 38.90
N GLU A 46 -15.53 20.42 39.32
CA GLU A 46 -15.05 19.02 39.33
C GLU A 46 -15.54 18.20 38.13
N CYS A 47 -16.52 18.71 37.36
CA CYS A 47 -17.07 18.00 36.21
C CYS A 47 -16.15 18.09 34.96
N VAL A 48 -15.52 16.99 34.56
CA VAL A 48 -14.89 16.75 33.24
C VAL A 48 -15.47 15.50 32.56
N GLN A 49 -16.58 15.67 31.82
CA GLN A 49 -17.18 14.64 30.98
C GLN A 49 -16.44 14.46 29.65
N PRO A 50 -16.19 13.21 29.22
CA PRO A 50 -16.48 12.89 27.80
C PRO A 50 -17.32 11.63 27.47
N LEU A 51 -18.13 11.08 28.40
CA LEU A 51 -19.19 10.05 28.23
C LEU A 51 -19.05 8.97 27.12
N TRP A 52 -18.82 7.70 27.54
CA TRP A 52 -19.25 6.38 26.96
C TRP A 52 -18.28 5.47 26.15
N MET A 53 -17.41 4.67 26.81
CA MET A 53 -16.59 3.66 26.10
C MET A 53 -17.42 2.45 25.63
N GLY A 54 -18.10 2.59 24.49
CA GLY A 54 -18.87 1.51 23.85
C GLY A 54 -18.21 0.98 22.58
N THR A 55 -18.15 -0.34 22.42
CA THR A 55 -17.81 -0.98 21.13
C THR A 55 -18.98 -0.79 20.16
N VAL A 56 -19.05 0.38 19.51
CA VAL A 56 -19.80 0.51 18.26
C VAL A 56 -19.28 -0.53 17.26
N PRO A 57 -20.12 -1.06 16.35
CA PRO A 57 -19.67 -1.94 15.29
C PRO A 57 -18.85 -1.14 14.28
N ALA A 58 -17.59 -0.90 14.62
CA ALA A 58 -16.58 -0.42 13.71
C ALA A 58 -16.37 -1.50 12.65
N GLY A 59 -17.15 -1.43 11.58
CA GLY A 59 -17.01 -2.33 10.45
C GLY A 59 -15.56 -2.27 9.98
N SER A 60 -14.88 -3.42 10.04
CA SER A 60 -13.46 -3.54 9.71
C SER A 60 -13.14 -2.75 8.44
N ARG A 61 -12.06 -1.97 8.49
CA ARG A 61 -11.56 -1.25 7.31
C ARG A 61 -10.26 -1.88 6.90
N GLU A 62 -10.21 -2.40 5.68
CA GLU A 62 -8.94 -2.75 5.06
C GLU A 62 -8.20 -1.48 4.67
N ILE A 63 -6.97 -1.35 5.17
CA ILE A 63 -5.99 -0.39 4.66
C ILE A 63 -4.95 -1.16 3.83
N VAL A 64 -4.35 -0.49 2.85
CA VAL A 64 -3.24 -1.07 2.07
C VAL A 64 -2.04 -0.16 2.17
N ILE A 65 -1.02 -0.64 2.87
CA ILE A 65 0.29 0.02 3.01
C ILE A 65 1.12 -0.37 1.79
N ARG A 66 1.71 0.63 1.11
CA ARG A 66 2.51 0.47 -0.11
C ARG A 66 3.80 1.25 0.06
N ASP A 67 4.92 0.64 -0.31
CA ASP A 67 6.19 1.35 -0.42
C ASP A 67 6.38 1.84 -1.85
N VAL A 68 5.76 2.98 -2.16
CA VAL A 68 5.89 3.63 -3.47
C VAL A 68 7.31 4.18 -3.66
N GLY A 69 8.03 4.50 -2.58
CA GLY A 69 9.42 4.97 -2.64
C GLY A 69 10.37 3.87 -3.10
N GLY A 70 10.35 2.72 -2.41
CA GLY A 70 11.10 1.52 -2.78
C GLY A 70 10.74 1.02 -4.18
N ALA A 71 9.44 0.96 -4.51
CA ALA A 71 9.00 0.56 -5.85
C ALA A 71 9.55 1.48 -6.96
N GLN A 72 9.61 2.81 -6.72
CA GLN A 72 10.25 3.76 -7.63
C GLN A 72 11.77 3.59 -7.70
N GLY A 73 12.40 3.21 -6.59
CA GLY A 73 13.82 2.87 -6.50
C GLY A 73 14.19 1.66 -7.36
N ASP A 74 13.37 0.60 -7.34
CA ASP A 74 13.62 -0.66 -8.06
C ASP A 74 13.31 -0.62 -9.57
N LEU A 75 12.52 0.35 -10.02
CA LEU A 75 12.13 0.48 -11.43
C LEU A 75 13.29 0.90 -12.35
N GLU A 76 14.27 1.68 -11.90
CA GLU A 76 15.46 2.01 -12.71
C GLU A 76 16.49 0.85 -12.78
N PRO A 77 16.83 0.15 -11.68
CA PRO A 77 17.55 -1.12 -11.71
C PRO A 77 16.95 -2.14 -12.69
N LEU A 78 15.61 -2.26 -12.77
CA LEU A 78 14.97 -3.15 -13.73
C LEU A 78 15.18 -2.69 -15.19
N VAL A 79 15.15 -1.39 -15.49
CA VAL A 79 15.52 -0.88 -16.83
C VAL A 79 16.97 -1.22 -17.17
N ASN A 80 17.89 -0.98 -16.23
CA ASN A 80 19.32 -1.25 -16.40
C ASN A 80 19.59 -2.75 -16.60
N LEU A 81 18.90 -3.62 -15.85
CA LEU A 81 18.95 -5.07 -16.00
C LEU A 81 18.54 -5.50 -17.43
N ILE A 82 17.44 -4.98 -17.97
CA ILE A 82 17.00 -5.27 -19.34
C ILE A 82 18.02 -4.77 -20.38
N GLN A 83 18.61 -3.59 -20.16
CA GLN A 83 19.63 -3.02 -21.07
C GLN A 83 20.95 -3.82 -21.05
N GLY A 84 21.31 -4.42 -19.91
CA GLY A 84 22.48 -5.29 -19.79
C GLY A 84 22.30 -6.69 -20.40
N MET A 85 21.07 -7.10 -20.73
CA MET A 85 20.80 -8.40 -21.35
C MET A 85 21.08 -8.39 -22.85
N ASN A 86 21.82 -9.39 -23.33
CA ASN A 86 22.02 -9.62 -24.77
C ASN A 86 20.77 -10.22 -25.42
N ILE A 87 19.73 -9.40 -25.60
CA ILE A 87 18.42 -9.78 -26.13
C ILE A 87 18.05 -8.92 -27.34
N LYS A 88 17.05 -9.36 -28.13
CA LYS A 88 16.61 -8.63 -29.34
C LYS A 88 16.16 -7.21 -28.97
N ARG A 89 16.71 -6.19 -29.63
CA ARG A 89 16.42 -4.76 -29.37
C ARG A 89 14.92 -4.41 -29.33
N GLY A 90 14.10 -5.04 -30.18
CA GLY A 90 12.64 -4.86 -30.15
C GLY A 90 11.99 -5.36 -28.85
N LEU A 91 12.46 -6.48 -28.31
CA LEU A 91 12.01 -7.03 -27.03
C LEU A 91 12.48 -6.15 -25.86
N ALA A 92 13.75 -5.75 -25.85
CA ALA A 92 14.28 -4.82 -24.83
C ALA A 92 13.46 -3.52 -24.78
N ASN A 93 13.17 -2.92 -25.94
CA ASN A 93 12.32 -1.72 -26.02
C ASN A 93 10.91 -1.96 -25.49
N SER A 94 10.27 -3.08 -25.84
CA SER A 94 8.92 -3.44 -25.42
C SER A 94 8.80 -3.65 -23.90
N LEU A 95 9.81 -4.31 -23.30
CA LEU A 95 9.92 -4.51 -21.86
C LEU A 95 10.18 -3.19 -21.12
N ILE A 96 11.17 -2.41 -21.56
CA ILE A 96 11.51 -1.09 -20.97
C ILE A 96 10.31 -0.12 -21.05
N ALA A 97 9.53 -0.16 -22.13
CA ALA A 97 8.34 0.67 -22.27
C ALA A 97 7.30 0.40 -21.15
N LYS A 98 7.04 -0.87 -20.82
CA LYS A 98 6.11 -1.27 -19.74
C LYS A 98 6.64 -0.87 -18.37
N VAL A 99 7.95 -1.04 -18.12
CA VAL A 99 8.60 -0.59 -16.88
C VAL A 99 8.45 0.93 -16.70
N ARG A 100 8.68 1.71 -17.76
CA ARG A 100 8.50 3.18 -17.74
C ARG A 100 7.04 3.61 -17.62
N ALA A 101 6.11 2.91 -18.26
CA ALA A 101 4.67 3.16 -18.13
C ALA A 101 4.19 2.90 -16.68
N GLY A 102 4.60 1.77 -16.10
CA GLY A 102 4.30 1.43 -14.70
C GLY A 102 4.89 2.45 -13.72
N ARG A 103 6.13 2.89 -13.95
CA ARG A 103 6.76 3.98 -13.19
C ARG A 103 5.95 5.26 -13.22
N ALA A 104 5.58 5.72 -14.41
CA ALA A 104 4.83 6.96 -14.60
C ALA A 104 3.41 6.88 -14.01
N ALA A 105 2.78 5.70 -14.05
CA ALA A 105 1.49 5.45 -13.40
C ALA A 105 1.60 5.55 -11.87
N ALA A 106 2.59 4.89 -11.27
CA ALA A 106 2.83 4.94 -9.83
C ALA A 106 3.21 6.35 -9.33
N GLN A 107 3.99 7.13 -10.10
CA GLN A 107 4.29 8.54 -9.79
C GLN A 107 3.05 9.43 -9.74
N ARG A 108 2.02 9.13 -10.53
CA ARG A 108 0.73 9.83 -10.51
C ARG A 108 -0.28 9.22 -9.51
N GLY A 109 0.17 8.33 -8.62
CA GLY A 109 -0.69 7.62 -7.67
C GLY A 109 -1.64 6.58 -8.28
N ASN A 110 -1.57 6.33 -9.59
CA ASN A 110 -2.42 5.33 -10.26
C ASN A 110 -1.81 3.94 -10.12
N ILE A 111 -1.95 3.37 -8.91
CA ILE A 111 -1.41 2.05 -8.58
C ILE A 111 -2.05 0.93 -9.43
N SER A 112 -3.33 1.05 -9.78
CA SER A 112 -4.01 0.06 -10.63
C SER A 112 -3.36 -0.05 -12.01
N ALA A 113 -3.09 1.09 -12.67
CA ALA A 113 -2.35 1.10 -13.93
C ALA A 113 -0.90 0.63 -13.76
N ALA A 114 -0.23 1.00 -12.67
CA ALA A 114 1.14 0.52 -12.40
C ALA A 114 1.20 -1.01 -12.26
N CYS A 115 0.26 -1.61 -11.54
CA CYS A 115 0.13 -3.06 -11.43
C CYS A 115 -0.23 -3.73 -12.76
N GLY A 116 -1.08 -3.09 -13.58
CA GLY A 116 -1.42 -3.55 -14.92
C GLY A 116 -0.19 -3.61 -15.85
N GLU A 117 0.64 -2.58 -15.86
CA GLU A 117 1.89 -2.53 -16.63
C GLU A 117 2.90 -3.58 -16.16
N MET A 118 3.02 -3.80 -14.84
CA MET A 118 3.87 -4.88 -14.30
C MET A 118 3.33 -6.28 -14.62
N GLY A 119 2.00 -6.45 -14.67
CA GLY A 119 1.36 -7.67 -15.16
C GLY A 119 1.62 -7.91 -16.65
N ALA A 120 1.52 -6.87 -17.48
CA ALA A 120 1.82 -6.94 -18.90
C ALA A 120 3.31 -7.24 -19.16
N PHE A 121 4.21 -6.69 -18.33
CA PHE A 121 5.63 -7.00 -18.35
C PHE A 121 5.89 -8.49 -18.06
N LEU A 122 5.31 -9.02 -16.97
CA LEU A 122 5.42 -10.43 -16.60
C LEU A 122 4.87 -11.37 -17.69
N GLY A 123 3.73 -11.00 -18.30
CA GLY A 123 3.14 -11.75 -19.43
C GLY A 123 4.05 -11.78 -20.66
N GLU A 124 4.73 -10.68 -20.99
CA GLU A 124 5.71 -10.66 -22.09
C GLU A 124 6.96 -11.47 -21.75
N VAL A 125 7.49 -11.36 -20.53
CA VAL A 125 8.61 -12.17 -20.05
C VAL A 125 8.30 -13.66 -20.21
N GLN A 126 7.15 -14.11 -19.67
CA GLN A 126 6.69 -15.50 -19.78
C GLN A 126 6.52 -15.94 -21.24
N ALA A 127 5.96 -15.09 -22.11
CA ALA A 127 5.75 -15.40 -23.52
C ALA A 127 7.05 -15.51 -24.33
N GLN A 128 8.14 -14.90 -23.84
CA GLN A 128 9.45 -14.82 -24.52
C GLN A 128 10.51 -15.75 -23.92
N THR A 129 10.25 -16.38 -22.77
CA THR A 129 11.07 -17.46 -22.22
C THR A 129 11.28 -18.57 -23.27
N GLY A 130 12.54 -18.92 -23.52
CA GLY A 130 12.93 -19.91 -24.54
C GLY A 130 12.87 -19.42 -25.99
N LYS A 131 12.55 -18.14 -26.25
CA LYS A 131 12.46 -17.54 -27.60
C LYS A 131 13.34 -16.30 -27.75
N GLY A 132 13.11 -15.31 -26.89
CA GLY A 132 13.81 -14.03 -26.84
C GLY A 132 14.56 -13.81 -25.51
N LEU A 133 14.24 -14.60 -24.49
CA LEU A 133 14.90 -14.66 -23.18
C LEU A 133 15.36 -16.09 -22.90
N THR A 134 16.50 -16.27 -22.24
CA THR A 134 16.83 -17.54 -21.58
C THR A 134 15.94 -17.75 -20.35
N PRO A 135 15.78 -18.99 -19.84
CA PRO A 135 15.09 -19.25 -18.58
C PRO A 135 15.64 -18.39 -17.43
N ASP A 136 16.96 -18.28 -17.31
CA ASP A 136 17.61 -17.50 -16.24
C ASP A 136 17.32 -16.00 -16.34
N GLN A 137 17.35 -15.44 -17.56
CA GLN A 137 16.96 -14.05 -17.82
C GLN A 137 15.49 -13.81 -17.44
N ALA A 138 14.60 -14.71 -17.86
CA ALA A 138 13.19 -14.62 -17.53
C ALA A 138 12.94 -14.72 -16.02
N GLN A 139 13.67 -15.58 -15.31
CA GLN A 139 13.62 -15.68 -13.85
C GLN A 139 14.10 -14.38 -13.17
N GLN A 140 15.22 -13.80 -13.59
CA GLN A 140 15.73 -12.53 -13.07
C GLN A 140 14.71 -11.39 -13.23
N LEU A 141 14.16 -11.22 -14.44
CA LEU A 141 13.14 -10.19 -14.70
C LEU A 141 11.85 -10.45 -13.89
N THR A 142 11.45 -11.71 -13.74
CA THR A 142 10.27 -12.10 -12.95
C THR A 142 10.43 -11.78 -11.48
N MET A 143 11.62 -12.03 -10.90
CA MET A 143 11.90 -11.72 -9.49
C MET A 143 11.83 -10.21 -9.23
N SER A 144 12.52 -9.39 -10.03
CA SER A 144 12.47 -7.92 -9.88
C SER A 144 11.07 -7.35 -10.07
N ALA A 145 10.31 -7.81 -11.07
CA ALA A 145 8.95 -7.32 -11.30
C ALA A 145 7.96 -7.76 -10.20
N ASN A 146 8.14 -8.95 -9.62
CA ASN A 146 7.33 -9.39 -8.48
C ASN A 146 7.65 -8.62 -7.19
N GLU A 147 8.91 -8.22 -6.97
CA GLU A 147 9.26 -7.36 -5.83
C GLU A 147 8.63 -5.97 -5.96
N ILE A 148 8.68 -5.35 -7.14
CA ILE A 148 7.97 -4.09 -7.42
C ILE A 148 6.46 -4.26 -7.20
N ARG A 149 5.85 -5.37 -7.66
CA ARG A 149 4.43 -5.67 -7.38
C ARG A 149 4.13 -5.87 -5.90
N ARG A 150 5.06 -6.44 -5.13
CA ARG A 150 4.95 -6.61 -3.66
C ARG A 150 4.98 -5.25 -2.97
N LEU A 151 5.97 -4.40 -3.27
CA LEU A 151 6.13 -3.05 -2.74
C LEU A 151 4.90 -2.16 -3.07
N LEU A 152 4.37 -2.29 -4.28
CA LEU A 152 3.13 -1.64 -4.71
C LEU A 152 1.86 -2.32 -4.18
N ALA A 153 1.92 -3.44 -3.45
CA ALA A 153 0.80 -4.26 -3.00
C ALA A 153 -0.26 -4.53 -4.10
N CYS A 154 0.22 -4.96 -5.27
CA CYS A 154 -0.62 -5.39 -6.38
C CYS A 154 -1.40 -6.67 -6.04
N GLN A 155 -2.56 -6.81 -6.66
CA GLN A 155 -3.39 -8.02 -6.62
C GLN A 155 -3.13 -8.86 -7.89
#